data_AF-A0A3B8P0D1-F1
#
_entry.id   AF-A0A3B8P0D1-F1
#
_cell.length_a   1.000
_cell.length_b   1.000
_cell.length_c   1.000
_cell.angle_alpha   90.00
_cell.angle_beta   90.00
_cell.angle_gamma   90.00
#
_symmetry.space_group_name_H-M   'P 1'
#
loop_
_entity.id
_entity.type
_entity.pdbx_description
1 polymer ?
#
loop_
_entity_poly.entity_id
_entity_poly.type
_entity_poly.pdbx_seq_one_letter_code
_entity_poly.pdbx_strand_id
1 'polypeptide(L)'
;LVINPTSEQRKVSDLDVTVVSTGKKVVMIEAGANEVPEDVMLNAIIEGHKEIKKMVSFVSDIQAQIGKPKFTFESKEVDHEMFDAIKDFAIEKVRFALDTDDKNIREARLAPVVDEIHAKFDELYPEQIAMIDECIYKLQKFVVRRWLLDDGKRVDGRQIDEIRPLAAEAGLFPRVHGSGLFTRGQTQVLTIATLGTVKEAQMLDGIDDEEFKRYMHHYNFPSYSVGETKPSRGPGRREIGHGALAERALEPVIPSVEEFPYSIRLVSEVLSSNGSTSQGSICGSTLALMDAGVPIKAPVAGISCGLITEGDRWMTMVDIQGLEDFFGDMDFKVGGTHKGITAIQVDIKVDGLTYDIIRDAFEKTRKARIDILDEVMLKAIPAVRDHLSKYAPKMLTTTIDVDKIREVIGSGGKTIQKICAECNVKIDIDDDGKVFISGVDAENTARAMDIVKTIANPPEIGAIYKGKVTRIMSFGAFVEIAPGKEGLVHISKLEDHRVEKVEDVVSVGDEIIVKVVEIDAQGRINLSRKDAIADMNAKKNS
;
A
#
# COMPACT_ATOMS: atom_id res chain seq x y z
N LEU A 1 -11.90 25.07 0.01
CA LEU A 1 -10.44 24.86 0.00
C LEU A 1 -9.84 25.64 1.17
N VAL A 2 -8.98 25.01 1.96
CA VAL A 2 -8.29 25.65 3.10
C VAL A 2 -6.81 25.67 2.77
N ILE A 3 -6.17 26.83 2.87
CA ILE A 3 -4.73 26.99 2.61
C ILE A 3 -3.99 26.80 3.92
N ASN A 4 -2.91 26.00 3.89
CA ASN A 4 -2.09 25.65 5.06
C ASN A 4 -2.94 25.18 6.26
N PRO A 5 -3.72 24.09 6.10
CA PRO A 5 -4.65 23.62 7.12
C PRO A 5 -3.91 23.21 8.41
N THR A 6 -4.57 23.40 9.55
CA THR A 6 -4.10 22.90 10.86
C THR A 6 -4.25 21.38 10.95
N SER A 7 -3.66 20.75 12.00
CA SER A 7 -3.79 19.30 12.23
C SER A 7 -5.25 18.85 12.30
N GLU A 8 -6.09 19.57 13.05
CA GLU A 8 -7.53 19.29 13.14
C GLU A 8 -8.27 19.44 11.81
N GLN A 9 -7.89 20.40 10.97
CA GLN A 9 -8.49 20.58 9.64
C GLN A 9 -8.08 19.47 8.67
N ARG A 10 -6.84 18.95 8.77
CA ARG A 10 -6.37 17.83 7.94
C ARG A 10 -7.14 16.54 8.22
N LYS A 11 -7.50 16.27 9.48
CA LYS A 11 -8.27 15.07 9.88
C LYS A 11 -9.63 14.94 9.19
N VAL A 12 -10.23 16.04 8.77
CA VAL A 12 -11.55 16.08 8.10
C VAL A 12 -11.45 16.52 6.64
N SER A 13 -10.23 16.55 6.07
CA SER A 13 -10.01 16.96 4.68
C SER A 13 -10.11 15.76 3.74
N ASP A 14 -10.73 15.97 2.58
CA ASP A 14 -10.74 15.00 1.48
C ASP A 14 -9.54 15.14 0.54
N LEU A 15 -8.68 16.14 0.76
CA LEU A 15 -7.49 16.38 -0.05
C LEU A 15 -6.35 16.94 0.79
N ASP A 16 -5.15 16.48 0.51
CA ASP A 16 -3.89 17.03 0.97
C ASP A 16 -3.01 17.28 -0.27
N VAL A 17 -2.75 18.55 -0.57
CA VAL A 17 -2.06 18.96 -1.79
C VAL A 17 -0.93 19.91 -1.42
N THR A 18 0.30 19.45 -1.62
CA THR A 18 1.49 20.29 -1.56
C THR A 18 1.81 20.78 -2.96
N VAL A 19 1.85 22.10 -3.14
CA VAL A 19 2.22 22.75 -4.40
C VAL A 19 3.44 23.62 -4.17
N VAL A 20 4.45 23.48 -5.04
CA VAL A 20 5.59 24.39 -5.11
C VAL A 20 5.54 25.09 -6.46
N SER A 21 5.72 26.40 -6.48
CA SER A 21 5.65 27.19 -7.71
C SER A 21 6.59 28.39 -7.69
N THR A 22 6.94 28.86 -8.88
CA THR A 22 7.50 30.20 -9.06
C THR A 22 6.36 31.22 -9.06
N GLY A 23 6.66 32.52 -9.21
CA GLY A 23 5.61 33.52 -9.42
C GLY A 23 4.79 33.34 -10.71
N LYS A 24 5.18 32.40 -11.60
CA LYS A 24 4.59 32.23 -12.93
C LYS A 24 4.04 30.83 -13.18
N LYS A 25 4.78 29.78 -12.80
CA LYS A 25 4.51 28.40 -13.20
C LYS A 25 4.59 27.45 -11.99
N VAL A 26 3.83 26.36 -12.05
CA VAL A 26 3.83 25.30 -11.03
C VAL A 26 5.03 24.38 -11.24
N VAL A 27 5.81 24.11 -10.19
CA VAL A 27 7.08 23.38 -10.29
C VAL A 27 6.97 21.95 -9.78
N MET A 28 6.33 21.74 -8.64
CA MET A 28 6.14 20.41 -8.06
C MET A 28 4.74 20.31 -7.47
N ILE A 29 4.15 19.13 -7.60
CA ILE A 29 2.86 18.78 -7.00
C ILE A 29 3.04 17.42 -6.36
N GLU A 30 2.64 17.32 -5.11
CA GLU A 30 2.63 16.09 -4.33
C GLU A 30 1.31 16.07 -3.54
N ALA A 31 0.45 15.09 -3.82
CA ALA A 31 -0.92 15.10 -3.29
C ALA A 31 -1.43 13.71 -2.89
N GLY A 32 -2.31 13.70 -1.89
CA GLY A 32 -3.19 12.59 -1.51
C GLY A 32 -4.64 13.05 -1.46
N ALA A 33 -5.60 12.19 -1.79
CA ALA A 33 -7.00 12.57 -1.85
C ALA A 33 -7.97 11.39 -1.68
N ASN A 34 -9.16 11.67 -1.15
CA ASN A 34 -10.25 10.71 -0.99
C ASN A 34 -11.10 10.62 -2.27
N GLU A 35 -10.51 10.11 -3.36
CA GLU A 35 -11.15 9.94 -4.67
C GLU A 35 -11.73 11.26 -5.21
N VAL A 36 -10.94 12.32 -5.15
CA VAL A 36 -11.37 13.68 -5.53
C VAL A 36 -11.38 13.85 -7.05
N PRO A 37 -12.43 14.47 -7.64
CA PRO A 37 -12.47 14.78 -9.07
C PRO A 37 -11.31 15.64 -9.57
N GLU A 38 -10.90 15.45 -10.83
CA GLU A 38 -9.79 16.16 -11.47
C GLU A 38 -9.96 17.69 -11.44
N ASP A 39 -11.18 18.21 -11.58
CA ASP A 39 -11.47 19.65 -11.57
C ASP A 39 -11.32 20.27 -10.17
N VAL A 40 -11.75 19.57 -9.13
CA VAL A 40 -11.55 19.98 -7.73
C VAL A 40 -10.06 20.02 -7.40
N MET A 41 -9.30 19.01 -7.82
CA MET A 41 -7.85 18.96 -7.64
C MET A 41 -7.14 20.09 -8.41
N LEU A 42 -7.51 20.35 -9.66
CA LEU A 42 -6.98 21.46 -10.44
C LEU A 42 -7.26 22.82 -9.75
N ASN A 43 -8.49 23.00 -9.25
CA ASN A 43 -8.85 24.20 -8.51
C ASN A 43 -8.02 24.37 -7.23
N ALA A 44 -7.75 23.28 -6.49
CA ALA A 44 -6.86 23.31 -5.33
C ALA A 44 -5.45 23.76 -5.70
N ILE A 45 -4.90 23.26 -6.81
CA ILE A 45 -3.58 23.67 -7.33
C ILE A 45 -3.57 25.16 -7.71
N ILE A 46 -4.62 25.64 -8.38
CA ILE A 46 -4.75 27.05 -8.78
C ILE A 46 -4.81 27.96 -7.56
N GLU A 47 -5.65 27.65 -6.57
CA GLU A 47 -5.75 28.44 -5.33
C GLU A 47 -4.44 28.43 -4.53
N GLY A 48 -3.77 27.27 -4.42
CA GLY A 48 -2.44 27.19 -3.81
C GLY A 48 -1.41 28.09 -4.51
N HIS A 49 -1.37 28.05 -5.85
CA HIS A 49 -0.46 28.89 -6.63
C HIS A 49 -0.77 30.39 -6.48
N LYS A 50 -2.03 30.81 -6.30
CA LYS A 50 -2.36 32.22 -6.01
C LYS A 50 -1.74 32.70 -4.69
N GLU A 51 -1.77 31.87 -3.65
CA GLU A 51 -1.16 32.22 -2.37
C GLU A 51 0.37 32.18 -2.44
N ILE A 52 0.95 31.21 -3.16
CA ILE A 52 2.41 31.15 -3.36
C ILE A 52 2.92 32.41 -4.06
N LYS A 53 2.19 32.99 -5.02
CA LYS A 53 2.59 34.26 -5.64
C LYS A 53 2.77 35.40 -4.62
N LYS A 54 1.95 35.44 -3.56
CA LYS A 54 2.11 36.41 -2.47
C LYS A 54 3.37 36.12 -1.66
N MET A 55 3.64 34.85 -1.37
CA MET A 55 4.86 34.42 -0.67
C MET A 55 6.13 34.74 -1.46
N VAL A 56 6.12 34.50 -2.78
CA VAL A 56 7.22 34.84 -3.69
C VAL A 56 7.46 36.35 -3.70
N SER A 57 6.41 37.17 -3.73
CA SER A 57 6.53 38.63 -3.63
C SER A 57 7.20 39.03 -2.32
N PHE A 58 6.75 38.48 -1.19
CA PHE A 58 7.31 38.76 0.13
C PHE A 58 8.81 38.38 0.22
N VAL A 59 9.20 37.19 -0.28
CA VAL A 59 10.60 36.78 -0.33
C VAL A 59 11.42 37.69 -1.25
N SER A 60 10.85 38.13 -2.37
CA SER A 60 11.50 39.06 -3.30
C SER A 60 11.73 40.43 -2.65
N ASP A 61 10.80 40.91 -1.83
CA ASP A 61 10.94 42.15 -1.09
C ASP A 61 12.05 42.08 -0.04
N ILE A 62 12.18 40.93 0.66
CA ILE A 62 13.32 40.69 1.57
C ILE A 62 14.63 40.67 0.79
N GLN A 63 14.68 39.98 -0.35
CA GLN A 63 15.86 39.95 -1.21
C GLN A 63 16.24 41.36 -1.69
N ALA A 64 15.27 42.22 -2.02
CA ALA A 64 15.53 43.59 -2.43
C ALA A 64 16.12 44.46 -1.31
N GLN A 65 15.71 44.22 -0.06
CA GLN A 65 16.18 44.99 1.10
C GLN A 65 17.55 44.54 1.61
N ILE A 66 17.80 43.22 1.68
CA ILE A 66 18.98 42.66 2.37
C ILE A 66 19.66 41.52 1.60
N GLY A 67 19.35 41.33 0.32
CA GLY A 67 19.95 40.29 -0.52
C GLY A 67 21.44 40.52 -0.76
N LYS A 68 22.19 39.42 -0.81
CA LYS A 68 23.61 39.46 -1.19
C LYS A 68 23.78 39.58 -2.71
N PRO A 69 24.90 40.15 -3.20
CA PRO A 69 25.24 40.13 -4.62
C PRO A 69 25.24 38.69 -5.15
N LYS A 70 24.73 38.50 -6.36
CA LYS A 70 24.79 37.20 -7.05
C LYS A 70 26.27 36.89 -7.36
N PHE A 71 26.70 35.67 -7.10
CA PHE A 71 28.02 35.21 -7.52
C PHE A 71 27.99 34.88 -9.01
N THR A 72 29.14 34.99 -9.67
CA THR A 72 29.29 34.62 -11.07
C THR A 72 29.48 33.12 -11.20
N PHE A 73 28.77 32.49 -12.13
CA PHE A 73 28.93 31.09 -12.49
C PHE A 73 29.27 31.01 -13.97
N GLU A 74 30.37 30.35 -14.30
CA GLU A 74 30.75 30.08 -15.68
C GLU A 74 30.07 28.77 -16.13
N SER A 75 29.28 28.85 -17.20
CA SER A 75 28.57 27.68 -17.73
C SER A 75 29.57 26.70 -18.34
N LYS A 76 29.48 25.43 -17.97
CA LYS A 76 30.19 24.33 -18.65
C LYS A 76 29.32 23.72 -19.75
N GLU A 77 28.64 24.58 -20.50
CA GLU A 77 27.84 24.12 -21.62
C GLU A 77 28.75 23.59 -22.73
N VAL A 78 28.28 22.56 -23.44
CA VAL A 78 29.02 22.01 -24.59
C VAL A 78 29.25 23.09 -25.63
N ASP A 79 30.42 23.07 -26.24
CA ASP A 79 30.72 23.93 -27.37
C ASP A 79 29.76 23.61 -28.54
N HIS A 80 29.19 24.66 -29.12
CA HIS A 80 28.18 24.50 -30.18
C HIS A 80 28.78 23.97 -31.48
N GLU A 81 30.01 24.36 -31.82
CA GLU A 81 30.68 23.87 -33.02
C GLU A 81 31.01 22.38 -32.89
N MET A 82 31.49 21.96 -31.72
CA MET A 82 31.72 20.54 -31.40
C MET A 82 30.41 19.73 -31.48
N PHE A 83 29.33 20.23 -30.88
CA PHE A 83 28.03 19.57 -30.95
C PHE A 83 27.52 19.41 -32.39
N ASP A 84 27.60 20.48 -33.19
CA ASP A 84 27.16 20.46 -34.59
C ASP A 84 28.01 19.50 -35.42
N ALA A 85 29.33 19.45 -35.22
CA ALA A 85 30.21 18.52 -35.90
C ALA A 85 29.90 17.05 -35.57
N ILE A 86 29.63 16.72 -34.29
CA ILE A 86 29.24 15.37 -33.85
C ILE A 86 27.85 15.00 -34.39
N LYS A 87 26.89 15.93 -34.33
CA LYS A 87 25.54 15.74 -34.87
C LYS A 87 25.59 15.42 -36.36
N ASP A 88 26.28 16.23 -37.16
CA ASP A 88 26.37 16.03 -38.62
C ASP A 88 27.04 14.69 -38.96
N PHE A 89 27.98 14.23 -38.13
CA PHE A 89 28.64 12.95 -38.31
C PHE A 89 27.76 11.74 -37.98
N ALA A 90 26.96 11.79 -36.91
CA ALA A 90 26.34 10.61 -36.30
C ALA A 90 24.81 10.60 -36.26
N ILE A 91 24.11 11.70 -36.60
CA ILE A 91 22.66 11.83 -36.37
C ILE A 91 21.83 10.69 -36.98
N GLU A 92 22.12 10.25 -38.21
CA GLU A 92 21.38 9.16 -38.84
C GLU A 92 21.64 7.79 -38.18
N LYS A 93 22.87 7.57 -37.71
CA LYS A 93 23.22 6.35 -36.97
C LYS A 93 22.55 6.33 -35.59
N VAL A 94 22.52 7.48 -34.91
CA VAL A 94 21.80 7.64 -33.63
C VAL A 94 20.30 7.45 -33.84
N ARG A 95 19.71 8.03 -34.89
CA ARG A 95 18.30 7.80 -35.26
C ARG A 95 18.01 6.31 -35.43
N PHE A 96 18.80 5.59 -36.21
CA PHE A 96 18.63 4.15 -36.39
C PHE A 96 18.80 3.36 -35.08
N ALA A 97 19.77 3.74 -34.25
CA ALA A 97 20.03 3.07 -32.98
C ALA A 97 18.86 3.22 -31.99
N LEU A 98 18.25 4.41 -31.95
CA LEU A 98 17.14 4.72 -31.06
C LEU A 98 15.79 4.16 -31.56
N ASP A 99 15.65 3.85 -32.85
CA ASP A 99 14.39 3.37 -33.46
C ASP A 99 14.13 1.88 -33.15
N THR A 100 13.71 1.62 -31.92
CA THR A 100 13.37 0.29 -31.39
C THR A 100 12.61 0.42 -30.06
N ASP A 101 11.72 -0.52 -29.80
CA ASP A 101 10.97 -0.65 -28.55
C ASP A 101 11.74 -1.40 -27.45
N ASP A 102 12.70 -2.26 -27.83
CA ASP A 102 13.56 -2.97 -26.89
C ASP A 102 14.80 -2.16 -26.44
N LYS A 103 14.89 -1.91 -25.13
CA LYS A 103 16.04 -1.25 -24.48
C LYS A 103 17.39 -1.91 -24.80
N ASN A 104 17.48 -3.23 -24.80
CA ASN A 104 18.75 -3.95 -25.00
C ASN A 104 19.23 -3.83 -26.45
N ILE A 105 18.30 -3.87 -27.41
CA ILE A 105 18.61 -3.65 -28.83
C ILE A 105 19.12 -2.23 -29.03
N ARG A 106 18.49 -1.24 -28.39
CA ARG A 106 18.91 0.16 -28.43
C ARG A 106 20.34 0.34 -27.93
N GLU A 107 20.66 -0.20 -26.76
CA GLU A 107 22.01 -0.12 -26.18
C GLU A 107 23.05 -0.80 -27.07
N ALA A 108 22.75 -2.00 -27.60
CA ALA A 108 23.64 -2.72 -28.50
C ALA A 108 23.87 -1.98 -29.84
N ARG A 109 22.87 -1.27 -30.37
CA ARG A 109 23.03 -0.45 -31.58
C ARG A 109 23.76 0.86 -31.32
N LEU A 110 23.62 1.44 -30.13
CA LEU A 110 24.23 2.74 -29.80
C LEU A 110 25.72 2.62 -29.47
N ALA A 111 26.13 1.53 -28.80
CA ALA A 111 27.53 1.29 -28.42
C ALA A 111 28.55 1.47 -29.58
N PRO A 112 28.39 0.84 -30.76
CA PRO A 112 29.34 1.05 -31.86
C PRO A 112 29.33 2.48 -32.41
N VAL A 113 28.20 3.20 -32.31
CA VAL A 113 28.13 4.60 -32.74
C VAL A 113 28.92 5.50 -31.78
N VAL A 114 28.88 5.21 -30.49
CA VAL A 114 29.68 5.90 -29.46
C VAL A 114 31.17 5.67 -29.72
N ASP A 115 31.58 4.41 -29.96
CA ASP A 115 32.98 4.07 -30.27
C ASP A 115 33.50 4.80 -31.52
N GLU A 116 32.68 4.90 -32.57
CA GLU A 116 33.04 5.65 -33.79
C GLU A 116 33.17 7.17 -33.55
N ILE A 117 32.34 7.74 -32.68
CA ILE A 117 32.44 9.16 -32.31
C ILE A 117 33.75 9.39 -31.55
N HIS A 118 34.06 8.58 -30.54
CA HIS A 118 35.32 8.70 -29.80
C HIS A 118 36.54 8.51 -30.69
N ALA A 119 36.53 7.49 -31.56
CA ALA A 119 37.63 7.24 -32.50
C ALA A 119 37.96 8.45 -33.40
N LYS A 120 36.97 9.31 -33.69
CA LYS A 120 37.17 10.50 -34.54
C LYS A 120 37.41 11.78 -33.74
N PHE A 121 36.66 11.99 -32.67
CA PHE A 121 36.59 13.28 -31.98
C PHE A 121 37.52 13.36 -30.77
N ASP A 122 37.98 12.25 -30.20
CA ASP A 122 38.96 12.27 -29.10
C ASP A 122 40.29 12.90 -29.55
N GLU A 123 40.73 12.62 -30.78
CA GLU A 123 41.94 13.24 -31.35
C GLU A 123 41.77 14.74 -31.64
N LEU A 124 40.54 15.16 -31.98
CA LEU A 124 40.22 16.56 -32.28
C LEU A 124 40.02 17.39 -30.99
N TYR A 125 39.55 16.76 -29.92
CA TYR A 125 39.23 17.40 -28.64
C TYR A 125 39.81 16.63 -27.44
N PRO A 126 41.15 16.45 -27.34
CA PRO A 126 41.78 15.55 -26.37
C PRO A 126 41.57 15.96 -24.90
N GLU A 127 41.29 17.24 -24.63
CA GLU A 127 41.02 17.76 -23.28
C GLU A 127 39.53 17.79 -22.93
N GLN A 128 38.65 17.41 -23.86
CA GLN A 128 37.19 17.55 -23.72
C GLN A 128 36.42 16.24 -23.93
N ILE A 129 37.06 15.08 -23.69
CA ILE A 129 36.43 13.76 -23.87
C ILE A 129 35.08 13.66 -23.11
N ALA A 130 35.01 14.13 -21.88
CA ALA A 130 33.76 14.14 -21.11
C ALA A 130 32.67 15.05 -21.72
N MET A 131 33.05 16.07 -22.49
CA MET A 131 32.10 16.91 -23.23
C MET A 131 31.63 16.25 -24.52
N ILE A 132 32.43 15.35 -25.12
CA ILE A 132 32.00 14.50 -26.22
C ILE A 132 30.85 13.58 -25.75
N ASP A 133 30.99 12.95 -24.58
CA ASP A 133 29.91 12.14 -23.97
C ASP A 133 28.63 12.96 -23.77
N GLU A 134 28.75 14.19 -23.26
CA GLU A 134 27.62 15.12 -23.11
C GLU A 134 27.02 15.52 -24.46
N CYS A 135 27.83 15.72 -25.51
CA CYS A 135 27.35 15.95 -26.88
C CYS A 135 26.57 14.75 -27.42
N ILE A 136 27.06 13.52 -27.21
CA ILE A 136 26.36 12.28 -27.58
C ILE A 136 25.01 12.19 -26.84
N TYR A 137 25.00 12.48 -25.54
CA TYR A 137 23.78 12.53 -24.73
C TYR A 137 22.79 13.58 -25.26
N LYS A 138 23.25 14.81 -25.52
CA LYS A 138 22.44 15.89 -26.10
C LYS A 138 21.95 15.55 -27.50
N LEU A 139 22.71 14.81 -28.29
CA LEU A 139 22.31 14.36 -29.63
C LEU A 139 21.15 13.36 -29.54
N GLN A 140 21.22 12.39 -28.62
CA GLN A 140 20.09 11.49 -28.36
C GLN A 140 18.85 12.28 -27.91
N LYS A 141 19.02 13.22 -26.98
CA LYS A 141 17.95 14.12 -26.53
C LYS A 141 17.35 14.91 -27.70
N PHE A 142 18.19 15.46 -28.57
CA PHE A 142 17.75 16.20 -29.75
C PHE A 142 16.90 15.32 -30.67
N VAL A 143 17.37 14.11 -31.02
CA VAL A 143 16.65 13.18 -31.90
C VAL A 143 15.28 12.83 -31.33
N VAL A 144 15.21 12.39 -30.06
CA VAL A 144 13.94 11.98 -29.43
C VAL A 144 12.94 13.13 -29.37
N ARG A 145 13.40 14.34 -29.03
CA ARG A 145 12.53 15.53 -28.97
C ARG A 145 11.99 15.94 -30.34
N ARG A 146 12.80 15.81 -31.41
CA ARG A 146 12.34 16.08 -32.79
C ARG A 146 11.27 15.08 -33.22
N TRP A 147 11.48 13.79 -32.98
CA TRP A 147 10.48 12.78 -33.30
C TRP A 147 9.14 13.06 -32.61
N LEU A 148 9.17 13.44 -31.33
CA LEU A 148 7.95 13.70 -30.58
C LEU A 148 7.27 15.00 -31.00
N LEU A 149 8.00 16.12 -31.12
CA LEU A 149 7.39 17.42 -31.41
C LEU A 149 7.07 17.65 -32.89
N ASP A 150 7.92 17.17 -33.79
CA ASP A 150 7.80 17.48 -35.23
C ASP A 150 7.12 16.34 -35.99
N ASP A 151 7.45 15.08 -35.66
CA ASP A 151 6.93 13.91 -36.37
C ASP A 151 5.74 13.24 -35.67
N GLY A 152 5.45 13.58 -34.41
CA GLY A 152 4.46 12.89 -33.57
C GLY A 152 4.78 11.41 -33.34
N LYS A 153 6.05 11.02 -33.53
CA LYS A 153 6.55 9.65 -33.46
C LYS A 153 7.16 9.38 -32.09
N ARG A 154 6.70 8.31 -31.43
CA ARG A 154 7.36 7.77 -30.23
C ARG A 154 8.49 6.82 -30.61
N VAL A 155 9.45 6.68 -29.69
CA VAL A 155 10.67 5.88 -29.88
C VAL A 155 10.35 4.39 -30.13
N ASP A 156 9.25 3.91 -29.57
CA ASP A 156 8.75 2.54 -29.71
C ASP A 156 7.62 2.40 -30.75
N GLY A 157 7.34 3.44 -31.53
CA GLY A 157 6.34 3.42 -32.60
C GLY A 157 4.88 3.56 -32.14
N ARG A 158 4.62 3.67 -30.84
CA ARG A 158 3.26 3.90 -30.30
C ARG A 158 2.69 5.25 -30.69
N GLN A 159 1.36 5.34 -30.70
CA GLN A 159 0.68 6.63 -30.68
C GLN A 159 0.92 7.37 -29.35
N ILE A 160 0.74 8.69 -29.37
CA ILE A 160 0.97 9.57 -28.21
C ILE A 160 0.18 9.15 -26.96
N ASP A 161 -1.05 8.68 -27.16
CA ASP A 161 -1.96 8.27 -26.07
C ASP A 161 -2.07 6.75 -25.91
N GLU A 162 -1.24 5.99 -26.60
CA GLU A 162 -1.25 4.53 -26.52
C GLU A 162 -0.41 4.02 -25.35
N ILE A 163 -0.99 3.13 -24.54
CA ILE A 163 -0.34 2.47 -23.41
C ILE A 163 0.41 1.23 -23.94
N ARG A 164 1.57 0.91 -23.35
CA ARG A 164 2.30 -0.33 -23.65
C ARG A 164 1.44 -1.56 -23.38
N PRO A 165 1.77 -2.73 -23.93
CA PRO A 165 1.09 -3.98 -23.62
C PRO A 165 0.97 -4.20 -22.11
N LEU A 166 -0.25 -4.47 -21.65
CA LEU A 166 -0.59 -4.63 -20.25
C LEU A 166 -0.88 -6.10 -19.94
N ALA A 167 -0.47 -6.55 -18.75
CA ALA A 167 -0.90 -7.82 -18.18
C ALA A 167 -1.02 -7.69 -16.66
N ALA A 168 -1.98 -8.41 -16.09
CA ALA A 168 -2.21 -8.47 -14.66
C ALA A 168 -2.48 -9.92 -14.26
N GLU A 169 -1.89 -10.35 -13.15
CA GLU A 169 -2.12 -11.66 -12.55
C GLU A 169 -2.28 -11.49 -11.03
N ALA A 170 -3.13 -12.30 -10.42
CA ALA A 170 -3.36 -12.36 -8.98
C ALA A 170 -3.27 -13.81 -8.49
N GLY A 171 -2.88 -14.03 -7.23
CA GLY A 171 -2.81 -15.38 -6.66
C GLY A 171 -1.66 -16.24 -7.20
N LEU A 172 -0.49 -15.64 -7.39
CA LEU A 172 0.69 -16.30 -7.97
C LEU A 172 1.33 -17.34 -7.04
N PHE A 173 1.27 -17.13 -5.73
CA PHE A 173 1.98 -17.97 -4.76
C PHE A 173 1.05 -18.70 -3.79
N PRO A 174 1.36 -19.96 -3.44
CA PRO A 174 0.45 -20.79 -2.65
C PRO A 174 0.36 -20.41 -1.17
N ARG A 175 1.34 -19.66 -0.63
CA ARG A 175 1.49 -19.44 0.82
C ARG A 175 1.27 -18.01 1.28
N VAL A 176 1.52 -17.03 0.42
CA VAL A 176 1.36 -15.62 0.77
C VAL A 176 -0.13 -15.31 1.00
N HIS A 177 -0.44 -14.22 1.72
CA HIS A 177 -1.84 -13.91 1.99
C HIS A 177 -2.53 -13.39 0.72
N GLY A 178 -1.85 -12.55 -0.05
CA GLY A 178 -2.22 -12.21 -1.42
C GLY A 178 -1.01 -11.80 -2.25
N SER A 179 -1.16 -11.86 -3.57
CA SER A 179 -0.13 -11.52 -4.53
C SER A 179 -0.73 -10.91 -5.79
N GLY A 180 0.00 -9.96 -6.38
CA GLY A 180 -0.37 -9.31 -7.62
C GLY A 180 0.86 -9.03 -8.47
N LEU A 181 0.87 -9.51 -9.71
CA LEU A 181 1.89 -9.18 -10.70
C LEU A 181 1.27 -8.26 -11.74
N PHE A 182 1.84 -7.07 -11.88
CA PHE A 182 1.43 -6.13 -12.91
C PHE A 182 2.58 -5.89 -13.88
N THR A 183 2.29 -6.05 -15.16
CA THR A 183 3.26 -5.85 -16.26
C THR A 183 2.72 -4.80 -17.22
N ARG A 184 3.56 -3.83 -17.57
CA ARG A 184 3.30 -2.78 -18.56
C ARG A 184 4.52 -2.60 -19.43
N GLY A 185 4.50 -3.19 -20.63
CA GLY A 185 5.68 -3.36 -21.47
C GLY A 185 6.81 -4.06 -20.71
N GLN A 186 7.99 -3.44 -20.68
CA GLN A 186 9.16 -3.92 -19.92
C GLN A 186 9.18 -3.44 -18.45
N THR A 187 8.11 -2.84 -17.93
CA THR A 187 7.97 -2.57 -16.50
C THR A 187 7.16 -3.70 -15.86
N GLN A 188 7.73 -4.38 -14.87
CA GLN A 188 7.07 -5.47 -14.17
C GLN A 188 7.26 -5.31 -12.66
N VAL A 189 6.16 -5.29 -11.92
CA VAL A 189 6.14 -5.15 -10.47
C VAL A 189 5.34 -6.28 -9.84
N LEU A 190 5.99 -7.04 -8.97
CA LEU A 190 5.36 -8.06 -8.15
C LEU A 190 5.08 -7.50 -6.76
N THR A 191 3.83 -7.49 -6.33
CA THR A 191 3.48 -7.12 -4.97
C THR A 191 2.99 -8.31 -4.18
N ILE A 192 3.46 -8.43 -2.93
CA ILE A 192 2.97 -9.39 -1.95
C ILE A 192 2.24 -8.65 -0.82
N ALA A 193 1.03 -9.08 -0.52
CA ALA A 193 0.26 -8.63 0.64
C ALA A 193 0.44 -9.61 1.81
N THR A 194 0.73 -9.06 2.99
CA THR A 194 0.81 -9.77 4.26
C THR A 194 -0.11 -9.10 5.27
N LEU A 195 -0.84 -9.92 6.02
CA LEU A 195 -1.81 -9.49 7.03
C LEU A 195 -1.27 -9.88 8.40
N GLY A 196 -1.19 -8.92 9.31
CA GLY A 196 -0.77 -9.09 10.69
C GLY A 196 -1.86 -8.67 11.67
N THR A 197 -1.59 -8.84 12.96
CA THR A 197 -2.49 -8.31 14.01
C THR A 197 -2.40 -6.78 14.06
N VAL A 198 -3.39 -6.12 14.67
CA VAL A 198 -3.39 -4.65 14.78
C VAL A 198 -2.14 -4.12 15.50
N LYS A 199 -1.63 -4.85 16.50
CA LYS A 199 -0.39 -4.50 17.22
C LYS A 199 0.90 -4.63 16.39
N GLU A 200 0.84 -5.30 15.24
CA GLU A 200 1.96 -5.37 14.29
C GLU A 200 1.98 -4.14 13.35
N ALA A 201 1.11 -3.15 13.58
CA ALA A 201 1.26 -1.82 13.00
C ALA A 201 2.63 -1.23 13.38
N GLN A 202 3.24 -0.53 12.43
CA GLN A 202 4.55 0.07 12.65
C GLN A 202 4.42 1.27 13.58
N MET A 203 5.13 1.24 14.71
CA MET A 203 5.28 2.41 15.57
C MET A 203 6.24 3.42 14.93
N LEU A 204 5.86 4.68 14.94
CA LEU A 204 6.62 5.81 14.43
C LEU A 204 7.06 6.68 15.61
N ASP A 205 8.33 7.06 15.63
CA ASP A 205 8.91 7.99 16.60
C ASP A 205 9.43 9.20 15.83
N GLY A 206 8.50 10.08 15.48
CA GLY A 206 8.71 11.28 14.67
C GLY A 206 8.32 12.56 15.40
N ILE A 207 8.39 13.68 14.69
CA ILE A 207 7.92 14.99 15.20
C ILE A 207 6.44 15.26 14.90
N ASP A 208 5.82 14.38 14.11
CA ASP A 208 4.45 14.50 13.63
C ASP A 208 3.47 13.79 14.57
N ASP A 209 2.16 14.03 14.41
CA ASP A 209 1.10 13.44 15.24
C ASP A 209 0.81 11.96 14.91
N GLU A 210 1.46 11.40 13.88
CA GLU A 210 1.27 10.00 13.46
C GLU A 210 2.18 9.07 14.28
N GLU A 211 1.59 8.35 15.23
CA GLU A 211 2.33 7.42 16.11
C GLU A 211 2.37 5.99 15.57
N PHE A 212 1.39 5.60 14.74
CA PHE A 212 1.24 4.23 14.25
C PHE A 212 0.80 4.19 12.80
N LYS A 213 1.40 3.26 12.07
CA LYS A 213 1.11 3.02 10.66
C LYS A 213 0.58 1.61 10.44
N ARG A 214 -0.73 1.53 10.21
CA ARG A 214 -1.45 0.26 10.02
C ARG A 214 -1.28 -0.29 8.60
N TYR A 215 -1.30 0.59 7.60
CA TYR A 215 -1.05 0.25 6.20
C TYR A 215 0.37 0.65 5.84
N MET A 216 1.20 -0.35 5.54
CA MET A 216 2.62 -0.17 5.26
C MET A 216 2.91 -0.59 3.83
N HIS A 217 3.48 0.30 3.03
CA HIS A 217 3.98 -0.03 1.69
C HIS A 217 5.50 0.05 1.64
N HIS A 218 6.14 -1.07 1.30
CA HIS A 218 7.56 -1.11 1.00
C HIS A 218 7.77 -1.34 -0.48
N TYR A 219 8.64 -0.54 -1.06
CA TYR A 219 8.99 -0.61 -2.47
C TYR A 219 10.49 -0.91 -2.60
N ASN A 220 10.81 -1.92 -3.41
CA ASN A 220 12.17 -2.39 -3.65
C ASN A 220 12.51 -2.28 -5.13
N PHE A 221 13.67 -1.71 -5.43
CA PHE A 221 14.18 -1.53 -6.79
C PHE A 221 15.55 -2.20 -6.94
N PRO A 222 15.60 -3.54 -7.07
CA PRO A 222 16.85 -4.25 -7.15
C PRO A 222 17.61 -3.92 -8.44
N SER A 223 18.94 -3.97 -8.40
CA SER A 223 19.81 -3.58 -9.53
C SER A 223 19.57 -4.40 -10.80
N TYR A 224 19.22 -5.69 -10.65
CA TYR A 224 18.88 -6.54 -11.79
C TYR A 224 17.67 -6.05 -12.58
N SER A 225 16.76 -5.28 -11.97
CA SER A 225 15.54 -4.80 -12.63
C SER A 225 15.80 -3.88 -13.82
N VAL A 226 17.00 -3.27 -13.87
CA VAL A 226 17.48 -2.44 -14.97
C VAL A 226 18.63 -3.09 -15.75
N GLY A 227 18.99 -4.33 -15.42
CA GLY A 227 20.12 -5.06 -16.01
C GLY A 227 21.48 -4.69 -15.43
N GLU A 228 21.54 -4.05 -14.26
CA GLU A 228 22.78 -3.61 -13.64
C GLU A 228 23.21 -4.51 -12.47
N THR A 229 24.50 -4.48 -12.13
CA THR A 229 25.04 -5.11 -10.92
C THR A 229 25.44 -4.06 -9.89
N LYS A 230 24.76 -4.04 -8.73
CA LYS A 230 25.14 -3.20 -7.58
C LYS A 230 24.98 -3.97 -6.27
N PRO A 231 25.79 -3.68 -5.23
CA PRO A 231 25.61 -4.30 -3.92
C PRO A 231 24.20 -4.03 -3.38
N SER A 232 23.54 -5.06 -2.87
CA SER A 232 22.26 -4.90 -2.18
C SER A 232 22.49 -4.18 -0.85
N ARG A 233 21.90 -2.99 -0.70
CA ARG A 233 21.90 -2.18 0.53
C ARG A 233 20.45 -1.96 0.97
N GLY A 234 20.26 -1.28 2.10
CA GLY A 234 18.93 -0.80 2.48
C GLY A 234 18.34 0.17 1.44
N PRO A 235 17.01 0.43 1.48
CA PRO A 235 16.34 1.28 0.51
C PRO A 235 16.89 2.71 0.53
N GLY A 236 17.09 3.29 -0.65
CA GLY A 236 17.46 4.69 -0.81
C GLY A 236 16.25 5.62 -0.77
N ARG A 237 16.49 6.92 -0.92
CA ARG A 237 15.42 7.94 -0.88
C ARG A 237 14.38 7.74 -1.99
N ARG A 238 14.80 7.27 -3.16
CA ARG A 238 13.88 7.05 -4.29
C ARG A 238 12.94 5.89 -4.01
N GLU A 239 13.46 4.78 -3.48
CA GLU A 239 12.66 3.63 -3.10
C GLU A 239 11.64 3.99 -2.02
N ILE A 240 12.06 4.76 -1.00
CA ILE A 240 11.14 5.28 0.03
C ILE A 240 10.09 6.22 -0.57
N GLY A 241 10.48 7.16 -1.42
CA GLY A 241 9.55 8.10 -2.05
C GLY A 241 8.52 7.42 -2.96
N HIS A 242 8.95 6.42 -3.74
CA HIS A 242 8.04 5.63 -4.58
C HIS A 242 7.08 4.76 -3.74
N GLY A 243 7.57 4.16 -2.64
CA GLY A 243 6.74 3.42 -1.69
C GLY A 243 5.68 4.32 -1.05
N ALA A 244 6.09 5.50 -0.57
CA ALA A 244 5.18 6.49 0.00
C ALA A 244 4.12 6.98 -1.00
N LEU A 245 4.49 7.17 -2.28
CA LEU A 245 3.52 7.52 -3.32
C LEU A 245 2.49 6.41 -3.53
N ALA A 246 2.94 5.15 -3.65
CA ALA A 246 2.05 4.02 -3.84
C ALA A 246 1.13 3.81 -2.64
N GLU A 247 1.68 4.01 -1.44
CA GLU A 247 0.93 3.95 -0.19
C GLU A 247 -0.16 5.01 -0.13
N ARG A 248 0.18 6.27 -0.38
CA ARG A 248 -0.75 7.40 -0.39
C ARG A 248 -1.87 7.22 -1.41
N ALA A 249 -1.58 6.56 -2.54
CA ALA A 249 -2.59 6.27 -3.55
C ALA A 249 -3.62 5.22 -3.09
N LEU A 250 -3.24 4.33 -2.17
CA LEU A 250 -4.08 3.21 -1.73
C LEU A 250 -4.74 3.45 -0.39
N GLU A 251 -4.12 4.23 0.50
CA GLU A 251 -4.65 4.57 1.82
C GLU A 251 -6.13 5.02 1.81
N PRO A 252 -6.60 5.86 0.86
CA PRO A 252 -8.01 6.29 0.81
C PRO A 252 -9.02 5.14 0.64
N VAL A 253 -8.61 4.04 0.01
CA VAL A 253 -9.45 2.86 -0.24
C VAL A 253 -9.26 1.74 0.78
N ILE A 254 -8.29 1.86 1.69
CA ILE A 254 -8.10 0.88 2.77
C ILE A 254 -9.32 0.94 3.73
N PRO A 255 -9.89 -0.20 4.12
CA PRO A 255 -11.01 -0.27 5.06
C PRO A 255 -10.60 0.21 6.47
N SER A 256 -11.57 0.64 7.27
CA SER A 256 -11.31 1.05 8.66
C SER A 256 -10.86 -0.14 9.51
N VAL A 257 -10.41 0.13 10.74
CA VAL A 257 -10.02 -0.93 11.69
C VAL A 257 -11.24 -1.75 12.11
N GLU A 258 -12.40 -1.11 12.22
CA GLU A 258 -13.67 -1.73 12.58
C GLU A 258 -14.14 -2.72 11.51
N GLU A 259 -13.98 -2.38 10.23
CA GLU A 259 -14.36 -3.24 9.11
C GLU A 259 -13.33 -4.36 8.90
N PHE A 260 -12.04 -4.06 9.05
CA PHE A 260 -10.97 -5.01 8.75
C PHE A 260 -9.82 -4.94 9.75
N PRO A 261 -9.89 -5.61 10.91
CA PRO A 261 -8.99 -5.41 12.04
C PRO A 261 -7.61 -6.08 11.85
N TYR A 262 -6.87 -5.67 10.83
CA TYR A 262 -5.56 -6.18 10.45
C TYR A 262 -4.57 -5.05 10.24
N SER A 263 -3.30 -5.26 10.59
CA SER A 263 -2.22 -4.53 9.96
C SER A 263 -1.96 -5.12 8.58
N ILE A 264 -1.61 -4.26 7.62
CA ILE A 264 -1.53 -4.62 6.21
C ILE A 264 -0.17 -4.17 5.70
N ARG A 265 0.68 -5.12 5.32
CA ARG A 265 2.00 -4.87 4.75
C ARG A 265 2.06 -5.30 3.30
N LEU A 266 2.41 -4.36 2.43
CA LEU A 266 2.62 -4.59 1.01
C LEU A 266 4.11 -4.46 0.73
N VAL A 267 4.66 -5.39 -0.04
CA VAL A 267 6.04 -5.30 -0.56
C VAL A 267 5.99 -5.41 -2.06
N SER A 268 6.29 -4.32 -2.75
CA SER A 268 6.43 -4.27 -4.21
C SER A 268 7.89 -4.46 -4.61
N GLU A 269 8.17 -5.59 -5.25
CA GLU A 269 9.45 -5.93 -5.87
C GLU A 269 9.39 -5.58 -7.35
N VAL A 270 10.23 -4.63 -7.78
CA VAL A 270 10.38 -4.33 -9.21
C VAL A 270 11.25 -5.39 -9.87
N LEU A 271 10.64 -6.20 -10.73
CA LEU A 271 11.33 -7.28 -11.43
C LEU A 271 11.99 -6.79 -12.73
N SER A 272 11.37 -5.80 -13.38
CA SER A 272 11.91 -5.13 -14.56
C SER A 272 11.43 -3.68 -14.63
N SER A 273 12.25 -2.77 -15.15
CA SER A 273 11.93 -1.35 -15.22
C SER A 273 12.29 -0.74 -16.57
N ASN A 274 11.28 -0.20 -17.25
CA ASN A 274 11.46 0.71 -18.38
C ASN A 274 10.43 1.85 -18.34
N GLY A 275 9.97 2.27 -17.16
CA GLY A 275 9.06 3.40 -17.00
C GLY A 275 8.10 3.26 -15.83
N SER A 276 8.02 4.32 -15.02
CA SER A 276 7.06 4.54 -13.93
C SER A 276 6.65 3.30 -13.12
N THR A 277 7.63 2.65 -12.50
CA THR A 277 7.45 1.48 -11.64
C THR A 277 6.67 1.79 -10.37
N SER A 278 6.66 3.03 -9.90
CA SER A 278 5.79 3.46 -8.78
C SER A 278 4.29 3.33 -9.14
N GLN A 279 3.92 3.65 -10.37
CA GLN A 279 2.56 3.45 -10.86
C GLN A 279 2.25 1.96 -11.07
N GLY A 280 3.23 1.19 -11.53
CA GLY A 280 3.14 -0.27 -11.55
C GLY A 280 2.91 -0.88 -10.15
N SER A 281 3.55 -0.34 -9.11
CA SER A 281 3.33 -0.80 -7.74
C SER A 281 1.94 -0.49 -7.21
N ILE A 282 1.30 0.62 -7.60
CA ILE A 282 -0.10 0.87 -7.24
C ILE A 282 -0.98 -0.26 -7.79
N CYS A 283 -0.88 -0.53 -9.10
CA CYS A 283 -1.67 -1.56 -9.75
C CYS A 283 -1.41 -2.96 -9.15
N GLY A 284 -0.13 -3.34 -8.99
CA GLY A 284 0.25 -4.62 -8.37
C GLY A 284 -0.24 -4.76 -6.93
N SER A 285 -0.23 -3.66 -6.16
CA SER A 285 -0.72 -3.67 -4.77
C SER A 285 -2.23 -3.77 -4.69
N THR A 286 -2.98 -3.12 -5.57
CA THR A 286 -4.43 -3.30 -5.69
C THR A 286 -4.77 -4.77 -5.94
N LEU A 287 -4.10 -5.41 -6.91
CA LEU A 287 -4.29 -6.84 -7.20
C LEU A 287 -3.98 -7.70 -5.96
N ALA A 288 -2.86 -7.44 -5.27
CA ALA A 288 -2.46 -8.18 -4.09
C ALA A 288 -3.43 -8.00 -2.90
N LEU A 289 -4.00 -6.80 -2.71
CA LEU A 289 -5.00 -6.51 -1.69
C LEU A 289 -6.32 -7.27 -1.98
N MET A 290 -6.79 -7.22 -3.22
CA MET A 290 -8.00 -7.94 -3.65
C MET A 290 -7.83 -9.45 -3.52
N ASP A 291 -6.66 -9.97 -3.90
CA ASP A 291 -6.30 -11.39 -3.76
C ASP A 291 -6.18 -11.82 -2.29
N ALA A 292 -5.72 -10.93 -1.41
CA ALA A 292 -5.65 -11.18 0.03
C ALA A 292 -7.01 -11.16 0.74
N GLY A 293 -8.08 -10.77 0.04
CA GLY A 293 -9.41 -10.61 0.62
C GLY A 293 -9.55 -9.35 1.48
N VAL A 294 -8.71 -8.33 1.25
CA VAL A 294 -8.87 -7.03 1.93
C VAL A 294 -10.04 -6.29 1.26
N PRO A 295 -11.09 -5.91 2.02
CA PRO A 295 -12.27 -5.25 1.48
C PRO A 295 -11.98 -3.77 1.17
N ILE A 296 -11.15 -3.53 0.15
CA ILE A 296 -10.88 -2.18 -0.34
C ILE A 296 -12.15 -1.57 -0.95
N LYS A 297 -12.37 -0.27 -0.72
CA LYS A 297 -13.58 0.43 -1.18
C LYS A 297 -13.74 0.39 -2.71
N ALA A 298 -12.63 0.50 -3.42
CA ALA A 298 -12.55 0.45 -4.88
C ALA A 298 -11.12 0.09 -5.33
N PRO A 299 -10.96 -0.54 -6.51
CA PRO A 299 -9.64 -0.77 -7.08
C PRO A 299 -8.98 0.54 -7.54
N VAL A 300 -7.68 0.67 -7.31
CA VAL A 300 -6.87 1.83 -7.69
C VAL A 300 -5.88 1.44 -8.78
N ALA A 301 -5.78 2.25 -9.84
CA ALA A 301 -4.74 2.13 -10.85
C ALA A 301 -3.88 3.38 -10.91
N GLY A 302 -2.63 3.20 -11.34
CA GLY A 302 -1.65 4.26 -11.51
C GLY A 302 -1.16 4.37 -12.96
N ILE A 303 -0.98 5.59 -13.43
CA ILE A 303 -0.42 5.89 -14.74
C ILE A 303 0.44 7.16 -14.69
N SER A 304 1.36 7.30 -15.64
CA SER A 304 2.13 8.52 -15.83
C SER A 304 1.85 9.19 -17.17
N CYS A 305 1.97 10.51 -17.19
CA CYS A 305 1.94 11.36 -18.37
C CYS A 305 3.24 12.15 -18.48
N GLY A 306 3.88 12.08 -19.64
CA GLY A 306 5.05 12.88 -19.96
C GLY A 306 4.71 14.24 -20.54
N LEU A 307 5.73 15.11 -20.65
CA LEU A 307 5.68 16.37 -21.39
C LEU A 307 6.95 16.55 -22.21
N ILE A 308 6.83 17.18 -23.38
CA ILE A 308 7.94 17.84 -24.08
C ILE A 308 7.51 19.25 -24.45
N THR A 309 8.43 20.20 -24.32
CA THR A 309 8.24 21.62 -24.60
C THR A 309 9.33 22.18 -25.52
N GLU A 310 8.98 23.14 -26.37
CA GLU A 310 9.94 23.96 -27.12
C GLU A 310 9.33 25.35 -27.35
N GLY A 311 9.87 26.35 -26.66
CA GLY A 311 9.25 27.68 -26.64
C GLY A 311 7.81 27.58 -26.12
N ASP A 312 6.85 27.97 -26.96
CA ASP A 312 5.42 27.88 -26.66
C ASP A 312 4.78 26.56 -27.12
N ARG A 313 5.48 25.73 -27.93
CA ARG A 313 4.99 24.42 -28.35
C ARG A 313 5.14 23.43 -27.21
N TRP A 314 4.14 22.59 -27.00
CA TRP A 314 4.23 21.48 -26.07
C TRP A 314 3.37 20.30 -26.50
N MET A 315 3.72 19.12 -26.02
CA MET A 315 2.99 17.87 -26.21
C MET A 315 3.10 17.01 -24.95
N THR A 316 2.01 16.36 -24.60
CA THR A 316 1.88 15.40 -23.50
C THR A 316 1.63 14.01 -24.07
N MET A 317 2.15 12.97 -23.41
CA MET A 317 2.02 11.57 -23.83
C MET A 317 1.76 10.64 -22.65
N VAL A 318 1.01 9.57 -22.87
CA VAL A 318 0.68 8.59 -21.82
C VAL A 318 1.73 7.48 -21.77
N ASP A 319 1.97 6.97 -20.56
CA ASP A 319 2.78 5.78 -20.31
C ASP A 319 4.20 5.91 -20.88
N ILE A 320 4.93 6.89 -20.36
CA ILE A 320 6.29 7.16 -20.81
C ILE A 320 7.23 6.00 -20.50
N GLN A 321 8.10 5.69 -21.47
CA GLN A 321 9.23 4.79 -21.26
C GLN A 321 10.41 5.54 -20.63
N GLY A 322 11.42 4.81 -20.14
CA GLY A 322 12.58 5.41 -19.50
C GLY A 322 13.25 6.51 -20.34
N LEU A 323 13.39 6.29 -21.65
CA LEU A 323 14.00 7.28 -22.56
C LEU A 323 13.17 8.57 -22.68
N GLU A 324 11.85 8.45 -22.73
CA GLU A 324 10.92 9.58 -22.81
C GLU A 324 10.86 10.35 -21.49
N ASP A 325 11.01 9.68 -20.34
CA ASP A 325 11.23 10.33 -19.05
C ASP A 325 12.57 11.07 -19.05
N PHE A 326 13.67 10.39 -19.41
CA PHE A 326 15.02 10.98 -19.39
C PHE A 326 15.12 12.25 -20.25
N PHE A 327 14.58 12.24 -21.47
CA PHE A 327 14.66 13.35 -22.42
C PHE A 327 13.43 14.27 -22.43
N GLY A 328 12.37 13.87 -21.75
CA GLY A 328 11.18 14.67 -21.51
C GLY A 328 11.39 15.73 -20.44
N ASP A 329 10.36 16.53 -20.27
CA ASP A 329 10.34 17.73 -19.43
C ASP A 329 9.48 17.54 -18.16
N MET A 330 8.67 16.49 -18.10
CA MET A 330 7.77 16.17 -16.98
C MET A 330 7.51 14.67 -16.91
N ASP A 331 7.35 14.16 -15.69
CA ASP A 331 6.72 12.89 -15.35
C ASP A 331 5.60 13.14 -14.33
N PHE A 332 4.37 13.21 -14.83
CA PHE A 332 3.15 13.51 -14.09
C PHE A 332 2.43 12.20 -13.75
N LYS A 333 2.57 11.75 -12.51
CA LYS A 333 2.06 10.47 -12.02
C LYS A 333 0.72 10.67 -11.33
N VAL A 334 -0.28 9.85 -11.67
CA VAL A 334 -1.63 9.92 -11.08
C VAL A 334 -2.12 8.53 -10.72
N GLY A 335 -2.42 8.34 -9.44
CA GLY A 335 -3.17 7.20 -8.91
C GLY A 335 -4.62 7.58 -8.65
N GLY A 336 -5.54 6.64 -8.83
CA GLY A 336 -6.96 6.87 -8.54
C GLY A 336 -7.86 5.69 -8.86
N THR A 337 -9.13 5.86 -8.52
CA THR A 337 -10.23 4.93 -8.84
C THR A 337 -11.01 5.43 -10.06
N HIS A 338 -12.12 4.78 -10.40
CA HIS A 338 -13.10 5.31 -11.35
C HIS A 338 -13.72 6.64 -10.90
N LYS A 339 -13.82 6.87 -9.59
CA LYS A 339 -14.49 8.04 -9.02
C LYS A 339 -13.61 9.29 -9.04
N GLY A 340 -12.31 9.14 -8.85
CA GLY A 340 -11.39 10.27 -8.84
C GLY A 340 -9.98 9.92 -8.45
N ILE A 341 -9.20 10.96 -8.22
CA ILE A 341 -7.77 10.91 -7.89
C ILE A 341 -7.59 10.51 -6.43
N THR A 342 -6.62 9.62 -6.19
CA THR A 342 -6.15 9.29 -4.84
C THR A 342 -4.75 9.80 -4.53
N ALA A 343 -3.88 9.90 -5.53
CA ALA A 343 -2.56 10.51 -5.36
C ALA A 343 -2.02 11.13 -6.64
N ILE A 344 -1.19 12.17 -6.48
CA ILE A 344 -0.43 12.80 -7.56
C ILE A 344 1.01 12.98 -7.12
N GLN A 345 1.94 12.76 -8.04
CA GLN A 345 3.32 13.21 -7.91
C GLN A 345 3.81 13.75 -9.25
N VAL A 346 4.43 14.92 -9.24
CA VAL A 346 4.92 15.57 -10.45
C VAL A 346 6.39 15.91 -10.29
N ASP A 347 7.20 15.32 -11.17
CA ASP A 347 8.60 15.68 -11.36
C ASP A 347 8.75 16.42 -12.68
N ILE A 348 9.47 17.54 -12.70
CA ILE A 348 9.73 18.30 -13.93
C ILE A 348 11.20 18.64 -14.09
N LYS A 349 11.59 18.90 -15.33
CA LYS A 349 12.94 19.33 -15.73
C LYS A 349 12.93 20.70 -16.44
N VAL A 350 11.81 21.40 -16.38
CA VAL A 350 11.58 22.73 -16.96
C VAL A 350 11.16 23.73 -15.89
N ASP A 351 11.10 25.01 -16.24
CA ASP A 351 10.77 26.12 -15.31
C ASP A 351 9.42 25.99 -14.58
N GLY A 352 8.54 25.12 -15.09
CA GLY A 352 7.24 24.85 -14.53
C GLY A 352 6.18 24.52 -15.57
N LEU A 353 5.01 24.16 -15.07
CA LEU A 353 3.82 23.80 -15.83
C LEU A 353 2.82 24.96 -15.82
N THR A 354 2.15 25.13 -16.96
CA THR A 354 0.96 25.98 -17.07
C THR A 354 -0.28 25.19 -16.62
N TYR A 355 -1.37 25.89 -16.32
CA TYR A 355 -2.62 25.23 -15.96
C TYR A 355 -3.21 24.40 -17.12
N ASP A 356 -2.93 24.78 -18.36
CA ASP A 356 -3.40 24.04 -19.53
C ASP A 356 -2.67 22.71 -19.69
N ILE A 357 -1.35 22.68 -19.44
CA ILE A 357 -0.57 21.43 -19.41
C ILE A 357 -1.09 20.50 -18.31
N ILE A 358 -1.35 21.02 -17.11
CA ILE A 358 -1.87 20.22 -15.98
C ILE A 358 -3.25 19.64 -16.32
N ARG A 359 -4.14 20.46 -16.91
CA ARG A 359 -5.49 20.02 -17.29
C ARG A 359 -5.46 18.91 -18.34
N ASP A 360 -4.59 19.04 -19.33
CA ASP A 360 -4.43 18.03 -20.37
C ASP A 360 -3.85 16.72 -19.78
N ALA A 361 -2.84 16.82 -18.91
CA ALA A 361 -2.28 15.67 -18.20
C ALA A 361 -3.34 14.94 -17.36
N PHE A 362 -4.23 15.66 -16.66
CA PHE A 362 -5.33 15.05 -15.92
C PHE A 362 -6.30 14.28 -16.81
N GLU A 363 -6.70 14.83 -17.96
CA GLU A 363 -7.64 14.13 -18.84
C GLU A 363 -7.01 12.87 -19.46
N LYS A 364 -5.75 12.95 -19.89
CA LYS A 364 -5.00 11.80 -20.42
C LYS A 364 -4.83 10.70 -19.38
N THR A 365 -4.39 11.07 -18.17
CA THR A 365 -4.20 10.10 -17.09
C THR A 365 -5.53 9.51 -16.60
N ARG A 366 -6.62 10.28 -16.57
CA ARG A 366 -7.96 9.77 -16.21
C ARG A 366 -8.41 8.67 -17.16
N LYS A 367 -8.34 8.91 -18.48
CA LYS A 367 -8.71 7.91 -19.50
C LYS A 367 -7.87 6.64 -19.36
N ALA A 368 -6.54 6.80 -19.35
CA ALA A 368 -5.63 5.67 -19.27
C ALA A 368 -5.77 4.87 -17.96
N ARG A 369 -6.05 5.55 -16.85
CA ARG A 369 -6.31 4.92 -15.55
C ARG A 369 -7.55 4.04 -15.60
N ILE A 370 -8.64 4.54 -16.19
CA ILE A 370 -9.90 3.79 -16.36
C ILE A 370 -9.66 2.57 -17.26
N ASP A 371 -8.96 2.75 -18.38
CA ASP A 371 -8.65 1.64 -19.29
C ASP A 371 -7.81 0.55 -18.61
N ILE A 372 -6.82 0.91 -17.77
CA ILE A 372 -6.04 -0.05 -16.99
C ILE A 372 -6.93 -0.82 -16.00
N LEU A 373 -7.87 -0.14 -15.35
CA LEU A 373 -8.80 -0.77 -14.40
C LEU A 373 -9.71 -1.76 -15.13
N ASP A 374 -10.41 -1.32 -16.16
CA ASP A 374 -11.50 -2.06 -16.80
C ASP A 374 -10.99 -3.15 -17.74
N GLU A 375 -9.99 -2.83 -18.56
CA GLU A 375 -9.56 -3.71 -19.63
C GLU A 375 -8.53 -4.75 -19.19
N VAL A 376 -7.92 -4.57 -18.00
CA VAL A 376 -6.79 -5.39 -17.54
C VAL A 376 -6.98 -5.88 -16.11
N MET A 377 -7.01 -4.96 -15.13
CA MET A 377 -6.96 -5.37 -13.72
C MET A 377 -8.23 -6.12 -13.30
N LEU A 378 -9.41 -5.59 -13.62
CA LEU A 378 -10.69 -6.21 -13.29
C LEU A 378 -10.96 -7.49 -14.10
N LYS A 379 -10.29 -7.68 -15.24
CA LYS A 379 -10.33 -8.97 -15.95
C LYS A 379 -9.49 -10.05 -15.28
N ALA A 380 -8.39 -9.67 -14.62
CA ALA A 380 -7.54 -10.59 -13.87
C ALA A 380 -8.17 -10.99 -12.52
N ILE A 381 -8.80 -10.03 -11.83
CA ILE A 381 -9.52 -10.26 -10.57
C ILE A 381 -10.77 -9.37 -10.50
N PRO A 382 -11.96 -9.90 -10.84
CA PRO A 382 -13.18 -9.09 -10.98
C PRO A 382 -13.67 -8.43 -9.69
N ALA A 383 -13.36 -9.00 -8.54
CA ALA A 383 -13.74 -8.50 -7.22
C ALA A 383 -12.74 -8.98 -6.17
N VAL A 384 -12.74 -8.31 -5.01
CA VAL A 384 -12.04 -8.78 -3.81
C VAL A 384 -12.49 -10.22 -3.49
N ARG A 385 -11.55 -11.09 -3.11
CA ARG A 385 -11.91 -12.45 -2.66
C ARG A 385 -12.80 -12.36 -1.41
N ASP A 386 -13.85 -13.17 -1.39
CA ASP A 386 -14.80 -13.27 -0.27
C ASP A 386 -14.23 -13.99 0.97
N HIS A 387 -12.99 -14.47 0.88
CA HIS A 387 -12.30 -15.17 1.95
C HIS A 387 -10.85 -14.71 2.07
N LEU A 388 -10.34 -14.74 3.30
CA LEU A 388 -8.93 -14.58 3.59
C LEU A 388 -8.17 -15.88 3.31
N SER A 389 -6.89 -15.75 2.95
CA SER A 389 -5.96 -16.89 2.88
C SER A 389 -6.08 -17.77 4.13
N LYS A 390 -5.95 -19.09 3.95
CA LYS A 390 -5.92 -20.06 5.05
C LYS A 390 -4.70 -19.90 5.95
N TYR A 391 -3.66 -19.21 5.46
CA TYR A 391 -2.45 -18.90 6.22
C TYR A 391 -2.52 -17.54 6.92
N ALA A 392 -3.47 -16.68 6.53
CA ALA A 392 -3.70 -15.43 7.21
C ALA A 392 -4.30 -15.68 8.61
N PRO A 393 -3.89 -14.90 9.63
CA PRO A 393 -4.52 -14.99 10.94
C PRO A 393 -6.02 -14.69 10.81
N LYS A 394 -6.86 -15.49 11.43
CA LYS A 394 -8.28 -15.18 11.62
C LYS A 394 -8.38 -14.22 12.79
N MET A 395 -8.98 -13.05 12.55
CA MET A 395 -9.22 -12.04 13.57
C MET A 395 -10.70 -12.06 13.94
N LEU A 396 -10.97 -12.29 15.22
CA LEU A 396 -12.29 -12.09 15.81
C LEU A 396 -12.24 -10.88 16.74
N THR A 397 -13.26 -10.04 16.66
CA THR A 397 -13.40 -8.86 17.51
C THR A 397 -14.66 -8.96 18.37
N THR A 398 -14.56 -8.44 19.58
CA THR A 398 -15.71 -8.21 20.46
C THR A 398 -15.42 -7.00 21.34
N THR A 399 -16.46 -6.41 21.92
CA THR A 399 -16.32 -5.38 22.94
C THR A 399 -16.78 -5.97 24.28
N ILE A 400 -16.06 -5.64 25.35
CA ILE A 400 -16.41 -5.97 26.73
C ILE A 400 -16.50 -4.68 27.55
N ASP A 401 -17.23 -4.70 28.66
CA ASP A 401 -17.26 -3.56 29.57
C ASP A 401 -15.86 -3.25 30.12
N VAL A 402 -15.52 -1.97 30.20
CA VAL A 402 -14.19 -1.49 30.65
C VAL A 402 -13.85 -2.05 32.04
N ASP A 403 -14.85 -2.14 32.92
CA ASP A 403 -14.72 -2.69 34.27
C ASP A 403 -14.31 -4.17 34.29
N LYS A 404 -14.57 -4.89 33.19
CA LYS A 404 -14.30 -6.32 33.02
C LYS A 404 -12.96 -6.65 32.40
N ILE A 405 -12.26 -5.65 31.85
CA ILE A 405 -10.90 -5.82 31.29
C ILE A 405 -9.98 -6.48 32.31
N ARG A 406 -10.03 -6.02 33.57
CA ARG A 406 -9.18 -6.52 34.66
C ARG A 406 -9.41 -8.00 34.96
N GLU A 407 -10.65 -8.48 34.82
CA GLU A 407 -11.02 -9.88 35.03
C GLU A 407 -10.49 -10.77 33.89
N VAL A 408 -10.60 -10.30 32.63
CA VAL A 408 -10.10 -11.03 31.45
C VAL A 408 -8.58 -11.10 31.41
N ILE A 409 -7.88 -10.00 31.76
CA ILE A 409 -6.42 -9.99 31.84
C ILE A 409 -5.95 -10.87 33.02
N GLY A 410 -6.64 -10.77 34.16
CA GLY A 410 -6.26 -11.44 35.40
C GLY A 410 -5.03 -10.80 36.07
N SER A 411 -4.72 -11.23 37.29
CA SER A 411 -3.58 -10.67 38.05
C SER A 411 -2.25 -10.91 37.32
N GLY A 412 -1.58 -9.81 36.94
CA GLY A 412 -0.32 -9.85 36.19
C GLY A 412 -0.41 -10.48 34.79
N GLY A 413 -1.61 -10.52 34.18
CA GLY A 413 -1.81 -11.11 32.85
C GLY A 413 -1.94 -12.63 32.84
N LYS A 414 -2.05 -13.29 34.01
CA LYS A 414 -2.10 -14.76 34.10
C LYS A 414 -3.27 -15.38 33.34
N THR A 415 -4.46 -14.77 33.42
CA THR A 415 -5.66 -15.32 32.79
C THR A 415 -5.56 -15.25 31.28
N ILE A 416 -5.25 -14.07 30.73
CA ILE A 416 -5.09 -13.90 29.28
C ILE A 416 -3.97 -14.77 28.71
N GLN A 417 -2.84 -14.92 29.43
CA GLN A 417 -1.74 -15.82 29.04
C GLN A 417 -2.17 -17.29 29.02
N LYS A 418 -2.99 -17.75 29.98
CA LYS A 418 -3.56 -19.11 29.99
C LYS A 418 -4.44 -19.33 28.76
N ILE A 419 -5.32 -18.37 28.42
CA ILE A 419 -6.21 -18.47 27.24
C ILE A 419 -5.38 -18.53 25.95
N CYS A 420 -4.41 -17.62 25.79
CA CYS A 420 -3.51 -17.60 24.63
C CYS A 420 -2.77 -18.93 24.46
N ALA A 421 -2.24 -19.50 25.55
CA ALA A 421 -1.51 -20.76 25.52
C ALA A 421 -2.42 -21.97 25.23
N GLU A 422 -3.58 -22.07 25.89
CA GLU A 422 -4.51 -23.19 25.70
C GLU A 422 -5.15 -23.19 24.32
N CYS A 423 -5.46 -22.02 23.77
CA CYS A 423 -6.07 -21.86 22.45
C CYS A 423 -5.07 -21.65 21.33
N ASN A 424 -3.77 -21.47 21.60
CA ASN A 424 -2.76 -21.14 20.59
C ASN A 424 -3.16 -19.91 19.74
N VAL A 425 -3.58 -18.84 20.42
CA VAL A 425 -4.01 -17.55 19.83
C VAL A 425 -3.24 -16.41 20.48
N LYS A 426 -3.25 -15.23 19.86
CA LYS A 426 -2.87 -13.96 20.53
C LYS A 426 -4.15 -13.17 20.82
N ILE A 427 -4.25 -12.62 22.03
CA ILE A 427 -5.36 -11.78 22.46
C ILE A 427 -4.82 -10.41 22.84
N ASP A 428 -5.41 -9.38 22.28
CA ASP A 428 -5.10 -7.98 22.55
C ASP A 428 -6.38 -7.29 23.06
N ILE A 429 -6.26 -6.50 24.12
CA ILE A 429 -7.36 -5.76 24.72
C ILE A 429 -6.95 -4.30 24.82
N ASP A 430 -7.75 -3.42 24.25
CA ASP A 430 -7.59 -1.97 24.33
C ASP A 430 -8.29 -1.41 25.58
N ASP A 431 -7.87 -0.22 26.01
CA ASP A 431 -8.41 0.44 27.21
C ASP A 431 -9.88 0.85 27.07
N ASP A 432 -10.42 0.87 25.84
CA ASP A 432 -11.83 1.11 25.54
C ASP A 432 -12.70 -0.17 25.59
N GLY A 433 -12.09 -1.31 25.91
CA GLY A 433 -12.77 -2.60 26.01
C GLY A 433 -12.88 -3.38 24.69
N LYS A 434 -12.28 -2.91 23.59
CA LYS A 434 -12.15 -3.72 22.37
C LYS A 434 -11.18 -4.87 22.59
N VAL A 435 -11.61 -6.08 22.24
CA VAL A 435 -10.80 -7.31 22.31
C VAL A 435 -10.59 -7.86 20.91
N PHE A 436 -9.34 -8.08 20.54
CA PHE A 436 -8.91 -8.69 19.29
C PHE A 436 -8.32 -10.06 19.58
N ILE A 437 -8.86 -11.10 18.95
CA ILE A 437 -8.39 -12.48 19.09
C ILE A 437 -7.91 -12.95 17.73
N SER A 438 -6.64 -13.35 17.68
CA SER A 438 -5.94 -13.70 16.43
C SER A 438 -5.36 -15.11 16.49
N GLY A 439 -5.56 -15.90 15.43
CA GLY A 439 -4.98 -17.23 15.33
C GLY A 439 -5.19 -17.82 13.94
N VAL A 440 -4.36 -18.78 13.53
CA VAL A 440 -4.47 -19.42 12.20
C VAL A 440 -5.69 -20.36 12.15
N ASP A 441 -6.00 -21.00 13.26
CA ASP A 441 -7.10 -21.97 13.38
C ASP A 441 -8.41 -21.30 13.82
N ALA A 442 -9.47 -21.54 13.05
CA ALA A 442 -10.78 -20.91 13.27
C ALA A 442 -11.50 -21.45 14.53
N GLU A 443 -11.33 -22.73 14.86
CA GLU A 443 -11.98 -23.33 16.03
C GLU A 443 -11.34 -22.81 17.31
N ASN A 444 -10.01 -22.69 17.32
CA ASN A 444 -9.25 -22.14 18.44
C ASN A 444 -9.55 -20.67 18.70
N THR A 445 -9.68 -19.86 17.65
CA THR A 445 -10.06 -18.45 17.80
C THR A 445 -11.50 -18.30 18.32
N ALA A 446 -12.44 -19.11 17.82
CA ALA A 446 -13.80 -19.15 18.34
C ALA A 446 -13.85 -19.58 19.82
N ARG A 447 -13.08 -20.60 20.20
CA ARG A 447 -13.00 -21.05 21.60
C ARG A 447 -12.45 -19.95 22.52
N ALA A 448 -11.40 -19.26 22.11
CA ALA A 448 -10.86 -18.14 22.86
C ALA A 448 -11.89 -17.00 23.01
N MET A 449 -12.66 -16.71 21.95
CA MET A 449 -13.76 -15.73 21.99
C MET A 449 -14.83 -16.10 23.02
N ASP A 450 -15.23 -17.37 23.04
CA ASP A 450 -16.23 -17.85 24.01
C ASP A 450 -15.71 -17.75 25.45
N ILE A 451 -14.43 -18.08 25.69
CA ILE A 451 -13.82 -17.96 27.02
C ILE A 451 -13.79 -16.49 27.46
N VAL A 452 -13.35 -15.57 26.59
CA VAL A 452 -13.32 -14.13 26.89
C VAL A 452 -14.71 -13.61 27.23
N LYS A 453 -15.72 -13.93 26.40
CA LYS A 453 -17.12 -13.55 26.66
C LYS A 453 -17.65 -14.13 27.97
N THR A 454 -17.28 -15.37 28.28
CA THR A 454 -17.70 -16.04 29.52
C THR A 454 -17.05 -15.42 30.75
N ILE A 455 -15.85 -14.84 30.65
CA ILE A 455 -15.23 -14.09 31.75
C ILE A 455 -15.92 -12.73 31.89
N ALA A 456 -16.03 -11.98 30.79
CA ALA A 456 -16.56 -10.63 30.79
C ALA A 456 -18.02 -10.57 31.23
N ASN A 457 -18.84 -11.51 30.76
CA ASN A 457 -20.25 -11.58 31.09
C ASN A 457 -20.49 -12.59 32.21
N PRO A 458 -21.42 -12.32 33.16
CA PRO A 458 -21.89 -13.36 34.07
C PRO A 458 -22.53 -14.51 33.27
N PRO A 459 -22.27 -15.78 33.63
CA PRO A 459 -22.85 -16.91 32.92
C PRO A 459 -24.39 -16.83 32.97
N GLU A 460 -25.04 -17.03 31.82
CA GLU A 460 -26.50 -16.95 31.71
C GLU A 460 -27.14 -18.30 32.02
N ILE A 461 -28.29 -18.27 32.72
CA ILE A 461 -29.08 -19.47 32.94
C ILE A 461 -29.54 -20.02 31.60
N GLY A 462 -29.23 -21.29 31.34
CA GLY A 462 -29.55 -21.99 30.10
C GLY A 462 -28.39 -22.09 29.09
N ALA A 463 -27.30 -21.32 29.28
CA ALA A 463 -26.13 -21.39 28.39
C ALA A 463 -25.35 -22.70 28.57
N ILE A 464 -24.78 -23.21 27.47
CA ILE A 464 -23.99 -24.45 27.42
C ILE A 464 -22.52 -24.08 27.23
N TYR A 465 -21.66 -24.65 28.06
CA TYR A 465 -20.21 -24.44 28.07
C TYR A 465 -19.48 -25.77 27.97
N LYS A 466 -18.29 -25.76 27.36
CA LYS A 466 -17.32 -26.86 27.45
C LYS A 466 -16.34 -26.51 28.57
N GLY A 467 -16.37 -27.27 29.66
CA GLY A 467 -15.56 -26.99 30.85
C GLY A 467 -14.70 -28.16 31.27
N LYS A 468 -13.66 -27.88 32.06
CA LYS A 468 -12.71 -28.88 32.54
C LYS A 468 -12.98 -29.24 34.00
N VAL A 469 -13.00 -30.53 34.32
CA VAL A 469 -13.17 -31.00 35.70
C VAL A 469 -11.93 -30.66 36.52
N THR A 470 -12.06 -29.78 37.51
CA THR A 470 -10.94 -29.34 38.35
C THR A 470 -10.79 -30.17 39.62
N ARG A 471 -11.92 -30.61 40.19
CA ARG A 471 -11.96 -31.46 41.39
C ARG A 471 -13.25 -32.28 41.43
N ILE A 472 -13.15 -33.44 42.06
CA ILE A 472 -14.28 -34.34 42.29
C ILE A 472 -14.51 -34.45 43.79
N MET A 473 -15.78 -34.41 44.18
CA MET A 473 -16.26 -34.67 45.54
C MET A 473 -17.29 -35.79 45.48
N SER A 474 -17.59 -36.42 46.62
CA SER A 474 -18.57 -37.51 46.70
C SER A 474 -19.98 -37.14 46.23
N PHE A 475 -20.32 -35.85 46.22
CA PHE A 475 -21.65 -35.33 45.83
C PHE A 475 -21.67 -34.64 44.46
N GLY A 476 -20.54 -34.51 43.78
CA GLY A 476 -20.50 -33.85 42.47
C GLY A 476 -19.09 -33.53 41.97
N ALA A 477 -19.02 -33.05 40.73
CA ALA A 477 -17.78 -32.60 40.09
C ALA A 477 -17.79 -31.08 39.93
N PHE A 478 -16.69 -30.42 40.28
CA PHE A 478 -16.50 -29.01 39.96
C PHE A 478 -15.88 -28.89 38.58
N VAL A 479 -16.50 -28.04 37.76
CA VAL A 479 -16.15 -27.85 36.36
C VAL A 479 -15.83 -26.38 36.16
N GLU A 480 -14.61 -26.09 35.72
CA GLU A 480 -14.17 -24.75 35.31
C GLU A 480 -14.68 -24.48 33.89
N ILE A 481 -15.63 -23.55 33.76
CA ILE A 481 -16.22 -23.16 32.46
C ILE A 481 -15.45 -22.00 31.82
N ALA A 482 -14.74 -21.22 32.62
CA ALA A 482 -13.78 -20.21 32.20
C ALA A 482 -12.77 -20.00 33.34
N PRO A 483 -11.55 -19.51 33.07
CA PRO A 483 -10.55 -19.24 34.10
C PRO A 483 -11.11 -18.48 35.32
N GLY A 484 -11.12 -19.14 36.48
CA GLY A 484 -11.63 -18.56 37.74
C GLY A 484 -13.16 -18.60 37.92
N LYS A 485 -13.92 -19.16 36.97
CA LYS A 485 -15.36 -19.44 37.09
C LYS A 485 -15.58 -20.95 37.13
N GLU A 486 -15.82 -21.47 38.33
CA GLU A 486 -16.18 -22.87 38.57
C GLU A 486 -17.68 -22.99 38.88
N GLY A 487 -18.31 -24.04 38.35
CA GLY A 487 -19.64 -24.48 38.73
C GLY A 487 -19.65 -25.92 39.22
N LEU A 488 -20.66 -26.28 40.01
CA LEU A 488 -20.84 -27.62 40.54
C LEU A 488 -21.83 -28.40 39.66
N VAL A 489 -21.40 -29.54 39.12
CA VAL A 489 -22.29 -30.57 38.59
C VAL A 489 -22.60 -31.55 39.71
N HIS A 490 -23.82 -31.49 40.25
CA HIS A 490 -24.25 -32.45 41.27
C HIS A 490 -24.32 -33.87 40.70
N ILE A 491 -24.08 -34.90 41.52
CA ILE A 491 -24.03 -36.31 41.06
C ILE A 491 -25.29 -36.75 40.30
N SER A 492 -26.46 -36.24 40.70
CA SER A 492 -27.75 -36.51 40.04
C SER A 492 -27.94 -35.81 38.68
N LYS A 493 -27.00 -34.95 38.28
CA LYS A 493 -27.02 -34.15 37.05
C LYS A 493 -25.86 -34.49 36.09
N LEU A 494 -25.06 -35.52 36.41
CA LEU A 494 -23.95 -35.99 35.57
C LEU A 494 -24.41 -36.80 34.37
N GLU A 495 -25.39 -37.69 34.58
CA GLU A 495 -25.93 -38.62 33.59
C GLU A 495 -27.44 -38.77 33.74
N ASP A 496 -28.07 -39.33 32.73
CA ASP A 496 -29.49 -39.62 32.68
C ASP A 496 -29.93 -40.76 33.61
N HIS A 497 -29.02 -41.68 33.92
CA HIS A 497 -29.18 -42.79 34.86
C HIS A 497 -28.57 -42.50 36.24
N ARG A 498 -28.88 -43.34 37.24
CA ARG A 498 -28.35 -43.17 38.60
C ARG A 498 -26.87 -43.52 38.65
N VAL A 499 -26.06 -42.54 39.05
CA VAL A 499 -24.62 -42.65 39.25
C VAL A 499 -24.35 -42.85 40.75
N GLU A 500 -23.65 -43.94 41.11
CA GLU A 500 -23.31 -44.24 42.50
C GLU A 500 -22.02 -43.52 42.96
N LYS A 501 -21.04 -43.34 42.06
CA LYS A 501 -19.81 -42.56 42.31
C LYS A 501 -19.50 -41.62 41.15
N VAL A 502 -19.08 -40.40 41.45
CA VAL A 502 -18.76 -39.39 40.43
C VAL A 502 -17.58 -39.83 39.57
N GLU A 503 -16.62 -40.52 40.20
CA GLU A 503 -15.41 -41.06 39.57
C GLU A 503 -15.70 -42.12 38.50
N ASP A 504 -16.90 -42.72 38.50
CA ASP A 504 -17.30 -43.70 37.49
C ASP A 504 -17.62 -43.03 36.13
N VAL A 505 -17.86 -41.71 36.13
CA VAL A 505 -18.33 -40.96 34.96
C VAL A 505 -17.31 -39.92 34.48
N VAL A 506 -16.60 -39.28 35.41
CA VAL A 506 -15.65 -38.20 35.09
C VAL A 506 -14.40 -38.32 35.95
N SER A 507 -13.25 -37.96 35.36
CA SER A 507 -11.96 -37.85 36.02
C SER A 507 -11.50 -36.40 36.12
N VAL A 508 -10.66 -36.10 37.11
CA VAL A 508 -10.01 -34.78 37.21
C VAL A 508 -9.18 -34.56 35.96
N GLY A 509 -9.44 -33.46 35.25
CA GLY A 509 -8.82 -33.12 33.98
C GLY A 509 -9.69 -33.35 32.75
N ASP A 510 -10.81 -34.06 32.86
CA ASP A 510 -11.70 -34.33 31.73
C ASP A 510 -12.40 -33.06 31.24
N GLU A 511 -12.56 -32.94 29.91
CA GLU A 511 -13.37 -31.89 29.29
C GLU A 511 -14.80 -32.40 29.06
N ILE A 512 -15.77 -31.76 29.70
CA ILE A 512 -17.19 -32.12 29.62
C ILE A 512 -18.07 -30.93 29.22
N ILE A 513 -19.16 -31.23 28.52
CA ILE A 513 -20.17 -30.22 28.14
C ILE A 513 -21.19 -30.10 29.26
N VAL A 514 -21.47 -28.88 29.70
CA VAL A 514 -22.31 -28.56 30.86
C VAL A 514 -23.22 -27.36 30.58
N LYS A 515 -24.44 -27.40 31.10
CA LYS A 515 -25.44 -26.32 31.01
C LYS A 515 -25.59 -25.63 32.36
N VAL A 516 -25.66 -24.30 32.37
CA VAL A 516 -26.00 -23.53 33.58
C VAL A 516 -27.48 -23.70 33.86
N VAL A 517 -27.81 -24.29 35.01
CA VAL A 517 -29.20 -24.55 35.40
C VAL A 517 -29.71 -23.46 36.35
N GLU A 518 -28.85 -23.01 37.25
CA GLU A 518 -29.20 -22.05 38.29
C GLU A 518 -27.95 -21.32 38.76
N ILE A 519 -28.13 -20.05 39.14
CA ILE A 519 -27.16 -19.29 39.91
C ILE A 519 -27.83 -18.93 41.22
N ASP A 520 -27.29 -19.42 42.34
CA ASP A 520 -27.91 -19.22 43.64
C ASP A 520 -27.70 -17.79 44.18
N ALA A 521 -28.37 -17.47 45.29
CA ALA A 521 -28.27 -16.15 45.93
C ALA A 521 -26.86 -15.79 46.44
N GLN A 522 -25.94 -16.75 46.48
CA GLN A 522 -24.52 -16.56 46.86
C GLN A 522 -23.60 -16.48 45.63
N GLY A 523 -24.16 -16.52 44.41
CA GLY A 523 -23.42 -16.46 43.15
C GLY A 523 -22.78 -17.79 42.74
N ARG A 524 -23.13 -18.92 43.38
CA ARG A 524 -22.62 -20.24 43.00
C ARG A 524 -23.38 -20.76 41.78
N ILE A 525 -22.62 -21.27 40.81
CA ILE A 525 -23.15 -21.75 39.53
C ILE A 525 -23.44 -23.25 39.64
N ASN A 526 -24.71 -23.63 39.47
CA ASN A 526 -25.12 -25.02 39.37
C ASN A 526 -25.18 -25.44 37.91
N LEU A 527 -24.42 -26.50 37.59
CA LEU A 527 -24.24 -27.01 36.24
C LEU A 527 -24.92 -28.38 36.08
N SER A 528 -25.29 -28.71 34.84
CA SER A 528 -25.86 -30.02 34.50
C SER A 528 -25.31 -30.52 33.17
N ARG A 529 -24.69 -31.70 33.19
CA ARG A 529 -24.22 -32.41 31.99
C ARG A 529 -25.38 -33.13 31.31
N LYS A 530 -26.28 -33.72 32.11
CA LYS A 530 -27.52 -34.37 31.62
C LYS A 530 -28.36 -33.42 30.76
N ASP A 531 -28.62 -32.22 31.27
CA ASP A 531 -29.50 -31.25 30.59
C ASP A 531 -28.81 -30.66 29.34
N ALA A 532 -27.47 -30.55 29.33
CA ALA A 532 -26.71 -30.14 28.16
C ALA A 532 -26.77 -31.18 27.02
N ILE A 533 -26.58 -32.47 27.36
CA ILE A 533 -26.65 -33.58 26.40
C ILE A 533 -28.06 -33.70 25.81
N ALA A 534 -29.10 -33.55 26.65
CA ALA A 534 -30.49 -33.58 26.20
C ALA A 534 -30.80 -32.47 25.19
N ASP A 535 -30.37 -31.22 25.45
CA ASP A 535 -30.59 -30.09 24.55
C ASP A 535 -29.82 -30.23 23.22
N MET A 536 -28.58 -30.74 23.27
CA MET A 536 -27.80 -30.99 22.05
C MET A 536 -28.42 -32.10 21.18
N ASN A 537 -28.99 -33.13 21.80
CA ASN A 537 -29.70 -34.20 21.10
C ASN A 537 -31.04 -33.70 20.52
N ALA A 538 -31.75 -32.82 21.22
CA ALA A 538 -32.97 -32.19 20.71
C ALA A 538 -32.68 -31.30 19.47
N LYS A 539 -31.59 -30.53 19.48
CA LYS A 539 -31.16 -29.69 18.34
C LYS A 539 -30.65 -30.47 17.13
N LYS A 540 -30.18 -31.71 17.30
CA LYS A 540 -29.77 -32.59 16.18
C LYS A 540 -30.95 -33.28 15.49
N ASN A 541 -32.10 -33.36 16.15
CA ASN A 541 -33.32 -34.01 15.65
C ASN A 541 -34.37 -32.99 15.14
N SER A 542 -34.03 -31.70 15.13
CA SER A 542 -34.77 -30.58 14.55
C SER A 542 -34.01 -30.04 13.36
#